data_AF-A0A2Z4G9K6-F1
#
_entry.id   AF-A0A2Z4G9K6-F1
#
_cell.length_a   1.000
_cell.length_b   1.000
_cell.length_c   1.000
_cell.angle_alpha   90.00
_cell.angle_beta   90.00
_cell.angle_gamma   90.00
#
_symmetry.space_group_name_H-M   'P 1'
#
loop_
_entity.id
_entity.type
_entity.pdbx_description
1 polymer ?
#
loop_
_entity_poly.entity_id
_entity_poly.type
_entity_poly.pdbx_seq_one_letter_code
_entity_poly.pdbx_strand_id
1 'polypeptide(L)'
;MENLNDYLPCEGYLQNIEEVDTNGFIRFTDESSSLHYFAIVEKPTKVLFRSEAYKEIKSRENGIKSVLKNFKIEKRYKIIEDGINYFLIIKAGNHQEIARSCPFGSILEAEALKSKLFPQGIAKSTPPLAQTKPQSFLEDKEYLGRIRIKDENGDNTGYVKFNPPNGLFYYAVYNDDDSLYLKSLSYETIEARDKAFGEMLSEIADANAFEVKKEGLTYFTILKGKDGAILGKSAPFHSFIDAFKTTPKGYPIQITDGIF
;
A
#
# COMPACT_ATOMS: atom_id res chain seq x y z
N MET A 1 -2.51 -4.87 -23.93
CA MET A 1 -3.59 -4.10 -23.28
C MET A 1 -4.49 -5.13 -22.61
N GLU A 2 -4.27 -5.39 -21.32
CA GLU A 2 -5.19 -6.23 -20.53
C GLU A 2 -6.45 -5.41 -20.28
N ASN A 3 -7.60 -5.91 -20.75
CA ASN A 3 -8.89 -5.24 -20.64
C ASN A 3 -9.34 -5.28 -19.17
N LEU A 4 -9.46 -4.12 -18.55
CA LEU A 4 -10.05 -3.93 -17.21
C LEU A 4 -11.55 -4.32 -17.14
N ASN A 5 -12.15 -4.70 -18.26
CA ASN A 5 -13.60 -4.83 -18.46
C ASN A 5 -14.17 -6.22 -18.12
N ASP A 6 -13.34 -7.16 -17.67
CA ASP A 6 -13.76 -8.55 -17.45
C ASP A 6 -14.08 -8.86 -15.97
N TYR A 7 -13.90 -7.91 -15.04
CA TYR A 7 -14.26 -8.04 -13.63
C TYR A 7 -15.51 -7.23 -13.28
N LEU A 8 -16.47 -7.82 -12.55
CA LEU A 8 -17.57 -7.07 -11.93
C LEU A 8 -17.06 -6.27 -10.71
N PRO A 9 -17.76 -5.23 -10.22
CA PRO A 9 -17.51 -4.65 -8.90
C PRO A 9 -17.52 -5.72 -7.80
N CYS A 10 -16.82 -5.49 -6.70
CA CYS A 10 -16.65 -6.50 -5.65
C CYS A 10 -17.97 -6.98 -5.04
N GLU A 11 -18.89 -6.06 -4.84
CA GLU A 11 -20.24 -6.29 -4.34
C GLU A 11 -21.01 -7.22 -5.28
N GLY A 12 -20.73 -7.16 -6.58
CA GLY A 12 -21.31 -8.03 -7.60
C GLY A 12 -20.97 -9.52 -7.43
N TYR A 13 -19.92 -9.86 -6.67
CA TYR A 13 -19.55 -11.26 -6.39
C TYR A 13 -20.17 -11.82 -5.10
N LEU A 14 -20.94 -11.02 -4.36
CA LEU A 14 -21.71 -11.48 -3.21
C LEU A 14 -23.08 -12.05 -3.61
N GLN A 15 -23.35 -12.16 -4.92
CA GLN A 15 -24.48 -12.94 -5.42
C GLN A 15 -24.38 -14.38 -4.93
N ASN A 16 -25.46 -14.97 -4.44
CA ASN A 16 -25.47 -16.34 -3.93
C ASN A 16 -24.46 -16.58 -2.77
N ILE A 17 -24.22 -15.57 -1.93
CA ILE A 17 -23.43 -15.71 -0.69
C ILE A 17 -23.98 -16.78 0.27
N GLU A 18 -25.24 -17.17 0.11
CA GLU A 18 -25.86 -18.27 0.84
C GLU A 18 -25.49 -19.66 0.29
N GLU A 19 -24.94 -19.73 -0.94
CA GLU A 19 -24.55 -20.96 -1.64
C GLU A 19 -23.04 -21.21 -1.65
N VAL A 20 -22.32 -20.65 -0.66
CA VAL A 20 -20.87 -20.85 -0.51
C VAL A 20 -20.57 -22.34 -0.32
N ASP A 21 -19.72 -22.88 -1.19
CA ASP A 21 -19.36 -24.29 -1.12
C ASP A 21 -18.39 -24.62 0.02
N THR A 22 -18.08 -25.91 0.18
CA THR A 22 -17.17 -26.41 1.22
C THR A 22 -15.72 -25.90 1.10
N ASN A 23 -15.34 -25.34 -0.06
CA ASN A 23 -14.03 -24.74 -0.31
C ASN A 23 -14.06 -23.20 -0.21
N GLY A 24 -15.19 -22.60 0.18
CA GLY A 24 -15.35 -21.15 0.31
C GLY A 24 -15.63 -20.44 -1.02
N PHE A 25 -16.07 -21.17 -2.06
CA PHE A 25 -16.38 -20.59 -3.36
C PHE A 25 -17.87 -20.29 -3.54
N ILE A 26 -18.13 -19.13 -4.12
CA ILE A 26 -19.40 -18.74 -4.72
C ILE A 26 -19.27 -18.89 -6.23
N ARG A 27 -20.35 -19.33 -6.87
CA ARG A 27 -20.46 -19.48 -8.32
C ARG A 27 -21.77 -18.87 -8.78
N PHE A 28 -21.73 -18.08 -9.84
CA PHE A 28 -22.95 -17.56 -10.44
C PHE A 28 -22.77 -17.32 -11.94
N THR A 29 -23.90 -17.08 -12.60
CA THR A 29 -23.97 -16.57 -13.96
C THR A 29 -24.65 -15.23 -13.86
N ASP A 30 -24.02 -14.17 -14.35
CA ASP A 30 -24.67 -12.88 -14.44
C ASP A 30 -25.74 -12.96 -15.55
N GLU A 31 -27.00 -12.79 -15.19
CA GLU A 31 -28.11 -12.95 -16.14
C GLU A 31 -28.06 -11.91 -17.27
N SER A 32 -27.52 -10.72 -17.00
CA SER A 32 -27.47 -9.63 -17.97
C SER A 32 -26.47 -9.89 -19.10
N SER A 33 -25.30 -10.45 -18.76
CA SER A 33 -24.21 -10.72 -19.71
C SER A 33 -24.12 -12.19 -20.15
N SER A 34 -24.83 -13.10 -19.46
CA SER A 34 -24.66 -14.55 -19.58
C SER A 34 -23.23 -15.04 -19.31
N LEU A 35 -22.41 -14.22 -18.64
CA LEU A 35 -21.04 -14.56 -18.27
C LEU A 35 -21.01 -15.24 -16.90
N HIS A 36 -20.06 -16.14 -16.71
CA HIS A 36 -19.92 -16.96 -15.52
C HIS A 36 -18.77 -16.48 -14.66
N TYR A 37 -19.01 -16.41 -13.35
CA TYR A 37 -18.08 -15.85 -12.38
C TYR A 37 -17.94 -16.75 -11.16
N PHE A 38 -16.82 -16.63 -10.46
CA PHE A 38 -16.65 -17.18 -9.13
C PHE A 38 -15.93 -16.21 -8.21
N ALA A 39 -16.16 -16.37 -6.90
CA ALA A 39 -15.40 -15.70 -5.86
C ALA A 39 -15.04 -16.66 -4.73
N ILE A 40 -13.98 -16.33 -4.01
CA ILE A 40 -13.57 -16.94 -2.75
C ILE A 40 -13.97 -15.97 -1.65
N VAL A 41 -14.68 -16.45 -0.63
CA VAL A 41 -15.14 -15.62 0.48
C VAL A 41 -14.60 -16.10 1.82
N GLU A 42 -14.37 -15.17 2.75
CA GLU A 42 -13.97 -15.45 4.12
C GLU A 42 -15.12 -15.20 5.09
N LYS A 43 -15.75 -16.29 5.55
CA LYS A 43 -17.05 -16.23 6.24
C LYS A 43 -18.08 -15.51 5.31
N PRO A 44 -19.39 -15.65 5.49
CA PRO A 44 -20.35 -15.33 4.42
C PRO A 44 -20.56 -13.82 4.18
N THR A 45 -19.56 -12.96 4.38
CA THR A 45 -19.72 -11.50 4.23
C THR A 45 -18.58 -10.79 3.51
N LYS A 46 -17.48 -11.47 3.17
CA LYS A 46 -16.30 -10.79 2.58
C LYS A 46 -15.70 -11.56 1.41
N VAL A 47 -15.62 -10.92 0.25
CA VAL A 47 -14.86 -11.40 -0.91
C VAL A 47 -13.36 -11.27 -0.64
N LEU A 48 -12.64 -12.38 -0.70
CA LEU A 48 -11.18 -12.42 -0.67
C LEU A 48 -10.60 -12.30 -2.08
N PHE A 49 -11.13 -13.10 -3.01
CA PHE A 49 -10.72 -13.12 -4.40
C PHE A 49 -11.92 -13.30 -5.32
N ARG A 50 -11.83 -12.75 -6.52
CA ARG A 50 -12.82 -12.81 -7.58
C ARG A 50 -12.16 -13.18 -8.90
N SER A 51 -12.92 -13.78 -9.79
CA SER A 51 -12.47 -14.18 -11.12
C SER A 51 -12.80 -13.15 -12.19
N GLU A 52 -12.11 -13.18 -13.32
CA GLU A 52 -12.63 -12.60 -14.57
C GLU A 52 -13.91 -13.32 -15.03
N ALA A 53 -14.55 -12.74 -16.04
CA ALA A 53 -15.69 -13.30 -16.74
C ALA A 53 -15.30 -14.52 -17.57
N TYR A 54 -16.10 -15.59 -17.48
CA TYR A 54 -15.99 -16.76 -18.35
C TYR A 54 -17.19 -16.88 -19.27
N LYS A 55 -16.94 -17.17 -20.56
CA LYS A 55 -18.01 -17.42 -21.54
C LYS A 55 -18.71 -18.78 -21.36
N GLU A 56 -18.07 -19.71 -20.67
CA GLU A 56 -18.52 -21.10 -20.54
C GLU A 56 -18.39 -21.56 -19.08
N ILE A 57 -19.41 -22.22 -18.54
CA ILE A 57 -19.39 -22.80 -17.18
C ILE A 57 -18.18 -23.72 -17.03
N LYS A 58 -17.87 -24.53 -18.04
CA LYS A 58 -16.72 -25.44 -18.03
C LYS A 58 -15.39 -24.70 -17.85
N SER A 59 -15.25 -23.52 -18.45
CA SER A 59 -14.05 -22.69 -18.32
C SER A 59 -13.95 -22.08 -16.92
N ARG A 60 -15.07 -21.63 -16.34
CA ARG A 60 -15.12 -21.18 -14.93
C ARG A 60 -14.65 -22.29 -13.98
N GLU A 61 -15.16 -23.51 -14.15
CA GLU A 61 -14.76 -24.65 -13.30
C GLU A 61 -13.28 -25.01 -13.46
N ASN A 62 -12.71 -24.85 -14.65
CA ASN A 62 -11.27 -24.99 -14.85
C ASN A 62 -10.48 -23.88 -14.15
N GLY A 63 -11.00 -22.65 -14.14
CA GLY A 63 -10.49 -21.53 -13.35
C GLY A 63 -10.45 -21.86 -11.86
N ILE A 64 -11.55 -22.35 -11.29
CA ILE A 64 -11.63 -22.77 -9.88
C ILE A 64 -10.59 -23.86 -9.56
N LYS A 65 -10.47 -24.90 -10.41
CA LYS A 65 -9.45 -25.95 -10.25
C LYS A 65 -8.03 -25.38 -10.28
N SER A 66 -7.77 -24.42 -11.15
CA SER A 66 -6.49 -23.72 -11.23
C SER A 66 -6.21 -22.94 -9.96
N VAL A 67 -7.21 -22.22 -9.43
CA VAL A 67 -7.06 -21.48 -8.17
C VAL A 67 -6.81 -22.44 -7.02
N LEU A 68 -7.63 -23.47 -6.83
CA LEU A 68 -7.44 -24.49 -5.78
C LEU A 68 -6.03 -25.10 -5.80
N LYS A 69 -5.50 -25.40 -7.00
CA LYS A 69 -4.14 -25.94 -7.17
C LYS A 69 -3.05 -24.96 -6.73
N ASN A 70 -3.25 -23.65 -6.95
CA ASN A 70 -2.24 -22.62 -6.70
C ASN A 70 -2.45 -21.88 -5.36
N PHE A 71 -3.63 -22.01 -4.73
CA PHE A 71 -4.05 -21.21 -3.58
C PHE A 71 -3.12 -21.37 -2.38
N LYS A 72 -2.53 -22.56 -2.18
CA LYS A 72 -1.60 -22.86 -1.08
C LYS A 72 -0.13 -22.54 -1.40
N ILE A 73 0.16 -21.98 -2.58
CA ILE A 73 1.54 -21.72 -3.04
C ILE A 73 1.79 -20.21 -2.98
N GLU A 74 2.46 -19.74 -1.93
CA GLU A 74 2.70 -18.30 -1.72
C GLU A 74 3.36 -17.61 -2.93
N LYS A 75 4.29 -18.29 -3.62
CA LYS A 75 4.95 -17.78 -4.84
C LYS A 75 4.03 -17.48 -6.02
N ARG A 76 2.77 -17.94 -5.97
CA ARG A 76 1.75 -17.64 -6.99
C ARG A 76 1.03 -16.32 -6.73
N TYR A 77 1.23 -15.73 -5.55
CA TYR A 77 0.63 -14.45 -5.18
C TYR A 77 1.55 -13.31 -5.60
N LYS A 78 0.95 -12.25 -6.14
CA LYS A 78 1.65 -11.00 -6.48
C LYS A 78 0.75 -9.82 -6.11
N ILE A 79 1.33 -8.75 -5.58
CA ILE A 79 0.62 -7.48 -5.47
C ILE A 79 0.84 -6.70 -6.77
N ILE A 80 -0.24 -6.20 -7.35
CA ILE A 80 -0.22 -5.30 -8.49
C ILE A 80 -0.86 -3.97 -8.10
N GLU A 81 -0.41 -2.91 -8.75
CA GLU A 81 -0.94 -1.55 -8.63
C GLU A 81 -1.69 -1.25 -9.93
N ASP A 82 -2.89 -0.70 -9.79
CA ASP A 82 -3.69 -0.21 -10.91
C ASP A 82 -4.41 1.07 -10.48
N GLY A 83 -3.91 2.21 -10.97
CA GLY A 83 -4.30 3.54 -10.52
C GLY A 83 -3.95 3.76 -9.05
N ILE A 84 -4.94 4.12 -8.24
CA ILE A 84 -4.80 4.32 -6.79
C ILE A 84 -4.98 3.03 -5.98
N ASN A 85 -5.36 1.93 -6.66
CA ASN A 85 -5.75 0.69 -6.02
C ASN A 85 -4.62 -0.33 -6.08
N TYR A 86 -4.49 -1.08 -4.99
CA TYR A 86 -3.62 -2.26 -4.91
C TYR A 86 -4.47 -3.51 -4.94
N PHE A 87 -3.98 -4.55 -5.61
CA PHE A 87 -4.66 -5.85 -5.69
C PHE A 87 -3.68 -6.97 -5.39
N LEU A 88 -4.12 -7.93 -4.58
CA LEU A 88 -3.46 -9.21 -4.45
C LEU A 88 -4.02 -10.14 -5.54
N ILE A 89 -3.16 -10.62 -6.43
CA ILE A 89 -3.53 -11.53 -7.51
C ILE A 89 -2.92 -12.91 -7.32
N ILE A 90 -3.60 -13.93 -7.83
CA ILE A 90 -3.09 -15.30 -7.93
C ILE A 90 -2.78 -15.59 -9.39
N LYS A 91 -1.59 -16.10 -9.67
CA LYS A 91 -1.16 -16.53 -11.01
C LYS A 91 -1.12 -18.05 -11.13
N ALA A 92 -1.46 -18.54 -12.31
CA ALA A 92 -1.29 -19.94 -12.67
C ALA A 92 0.18 -20.26 -13.03
N GLY A 93 0.43 -21.55 -13.34
CA GLY A 93 1.73 -22.05 -13.80
C GLY A 93 2.30 -21.28 -14.99
N ASN A 94 1.43 -20.91 -15.92
CA ASN A 94 1.70 -20.15 -17.13
C ASN A 94 1.71 -18.62 -16.93
N HIS A 95 1.81 -18.14 -15.69
CA HIS A 95 1.82 -16.71 -15.30
C HIS A 95 0.53 -15.91 -15.56
N GLN A 96 -0.51 -16.55 -16.11
CA GLN A 96 -1.82 -15.94 -16.28
C GLN A 96 -2.46 -15.66 -14.93
N GLU A 97 -3.10 -14.50 -14.78
CA GLU A 97 -3.93 -14.18 -13.62
C GLU A 97 -5.16 -15.09 -13.61
N ILE A 98 -5.47 -15.67 -12.45
CA ILE A 98 -6.60 -16.58 -12.29
C ILE A 98 -7.56 -16.15 -11.17
N ALA A 99 -7.14 -15.19 -10.33
CA ALA A 99 -7.98 -14.57 -9.33
C ALA A 99 -7.36 -13.23 -8.86
N ARG A 100 -8.21 -12.27 -8.50
CA ARG A 100 -7.85 -10.93 -8.02
C ARG A 100 -8.59 -10.59 -6.74
N SER A 101 -7.99 -9.88 -5.81
CA SER A 101 -8.70 -9.35 -4.65
C SER A 101 -9.67 -8.22 -5.01
N CYS A 102 -10.37 -7.73 -3.99
CA CYS A 102 -10.93 -6.38 -4.03
C CYS A 102 -9.83 -5.32 -4.00
N PRO A 103 -10.11 -4.09 -4.47
CA PRO A 103 -9.16 -3.00 -4.40
C PRO A 103 -8.82 -2.67 -2.95
N PHE A 104 -7.55 -2.40 -2.70
CA PHE A 104 -7.02 -1.87 -1.44
C PHE A 104 -6.52 -0.46 -1.64
N GLY A 105 -6.66 0.39 -0.62
CA GLY A 105 -6.15 1.76 -0.66
C GLY A 105 -4.63 1.85 -0.47
N SER A 106 -4.00 0.76 -0.02
CA SER A 106 -2.55 0.70 0.16
C SER A 106 -1.97 -0.70 -0.08
N ILE A 107 -0.67 -0.74 -0.38
CA ILE A 107 0.09 -1.99 -0.47
C ILE A 107 0.07 -2.76 0.86
N LEU A 108 0.05 -2.06 2.01
CA LEU A 108 0.06 -2.69 3.34
C LEU A 108 -1.22 -3.50 3.59
N GLU A 109 -2.37 -3.01 3.14
CA GLU A 109 -3.63 -3.76 3.24
C GLU A 109 -3.60 -5.04 2.38
N ALA A 110 -3.02 -4.96 1.17
CA ALA A 110 -2.82 -6.13 0.31
C ALA A 110 -1.81 -7.13 0.92
N GLU A 111 -0.73 -6.63 1.52
CA GLU A 111 0.26 -7.43 2.26
C GLU A 111 -0.33 -8.06 3.52
N ALA A 112 -1.21 -7.36 4.23
CA ALA A 112 -1.91 -7.88 5.40
C ALA A 112 -2.81 -9.05 5.03
N LEU A 113 -3.53 -8.97 3.90
CA LEU A 113 -4.29 -10.11 3.38
C LEU A 113 -3.35 -11.28 3.03
N LYS A 114 -2.25 -11.02 2.32
CA LYS A 114 -1.28 -12.07 1.97
C LYS A 114 -0.71 -12.75 3.24
N SER A 115 -0.34 -11.95 4.24
CA SER A 115 0.18 -12.42 5.53
C SER A 115 -0.83 -13.27 6.30
N LYS A 116 -2.11 -12.89 6.23
CA LYS A 116 -3.21 -13.66 6.83
C LYS A 116 -3.40 -15.04 6.16
N LEU A 117 -3.22 -15.14 4.84
CA LEU A 117 -3.36 -16.39 4.08
C LEU A 117 -2.19 -17.35 4.32
N PHE A 118 -1.01 -16.82 4.64
CA PHE A 118 0.21 -17.58 4.90
C PHE A 118 0.76 -17.29 6.30
N PRO A 119 0.04 -17.68 7.38
CA PRO A 119 0.43 -17.35 8.75
C PRO A 119 1.64 -18.15 9.27
N GLN A 120 2.30 -18.95 8.44
CA GLN A 120 3.50 -19.69 8.84
C GLN A 120 4.77 -18.97 8.41
N GLY A 121 5.41 -18.38 9.42
CA GLY A 121 6.81 -17.98 9.37
C GLY A 121 7.01 -16.52 9.04
N ILE A 122 7.17 -15.73 10.09
CA ILE A 122 8.29 -14.79 10.17
C ILE A 122 9.55 -15.64 9.94
N ALA A 123 9.87 -15.98 8.70
CA ALA A 123 11.04 -16.77 8.33
C ALA A 123 11.81 -15.96 7.29
N LYS A 124 12.70 -15.14 7.83
CA LYS A 124 13.50 -14.11 7.16
C LYS A 124 12.56 -13.03 6.65
N SER A 125 12.50 -11.87 7.32
CA SER A 125 13.23 -10.73 6.77
C SER A 125 13.76 -11.07 5.37
N THR A 126 12.92 -10.87 4.34
CA THR A 126 13.48 -10.31 3.11
C THR A 126 14.35 -9.18 3.64
N PRO A 127 15.70 -9.25 3.53
CA PRO A 127 16.54 -8.17 4.01
C PRO A 127 15.90 -6.90 3.45
N PRO A 128 15.62 -5.89 4.31
CA PRO A 128 14.81 -4.73 3.93
C PRO A 128 15.24 -4.32 2.54
N LEU A 129 14.37 -4.54 1.52
CA LEU A 129 14.71 -4.59 0.08
C LEU A 129 16.10 -4.03 -0.17
N ALA A 130 17.11 -4.92 -0.09
CA ALA A 130 18.48 -4.55 0.26
C ALA A 130 18.89 -3.25 -0.42
N GLN A 131 18.92 -2.16 0.34
CA GLN A 131 19.33 -0.87 -0.18
C GLN A 131 20.84 -0.97 -0.42
N THR A 132 21.21 -1.08 -1.69
CA THR A 132 22.60 -1.12 -2.15
C THR A 132 23.21 0.28 -2.22
N LYS A 133 22.36 1.31 -2.35
CA LYS A 133 22.69 2.73 -2.35
C LYS A 133 22.37 3.34 -0.99
N PRO A 134 23.25 4.22 -0.47
CA PRO A 134 22.96 4.98 0.74
C PRO A 134 21.69 5.81 0.56
N GLN A 135 20.82 5.78 1.58
CA GLN A 135 19.65 6.64 1.63
C GLN A 135 20.06 8.10 1.73
N SER A 136 19.48 8.95 0.88
CA SER A 136 19.70 10.38 0.90
C SER A 136 18.38 11.14 0.70
N PHE A 137 18.31 12.34 1.27
CA PHE A 137 17.27 13.30 0.94
C PHE A 137 17.65 14.05 -0.34
N LEU A 138 16.66 14.41 -1.15
CA LEU A 138 16.83 15.48 -2.13
C LEU A 138 16.76 16.86 -1.45
N GLU A 139 17.10 17.90 -2.22
CA GLU A 139 16.84 19.28 -1.83
C GLU A 139 15.33 19.56 -1.75
N ASP A 140 14.90 20.45 -0.86
CA ASP A 140 13.46 20.71 -0.61
C ASP A 140 12.70 21.06 -1.89
N LYS A 141 13.31 21.88 -2.75
CA LYS A 141 12.75 22.28 -4.05
C LYS A 141 12.44 21.10 -4.97
N GLU A 142 13.15 19.98 -4.83
CA GLU A 142 12.94 18.78 -5.64
C GLU A 142 11.76 17.95 -5.16
N TYR A 143 11.32 18.13 -3.91
CA TYR A 143 10.08 17.54 -3.42
C TYR A 143 8.85 18.34 -3.78
N LEU A 144 8.97 19.61 -4.20
CA LEU A 144 7.86 20.51 -4.51
C LEU A 144 7.34 20.35 -5.95
N GLY A 145 6.12 20.87 -6.19
CA GLY A 145 5.49 20.88 -7.52
C GLY A 145 5.12 19.48 -8.04
N ARG A 146 4.99 18.49 -7.16
CA ARG A 146 4.58 17.13 -7.51
C ARG A 146 3.07 17.03 -7.51
N ILE A 147 2.54 16.16 -8.37
CA ILE A 147 1.10 15.91 -8.46
C ILE A 147 0.65 15.20 -7.18
N ARG A 148 -0.32 15.80 -6.47
CA ARG A 148 -0.95 15.24 -5.28
C ARG A 148 -1.71 13.96 -5.62
N ILE A 149 -1.57 12.97 -4.76
CA ILE A 149 -2.41 11.77 -4.76
C ILE A 149 -3.82 12.22 -4.44
N LYS A 150 -4.80 11.71 -5.19
CA LYS A 150 -6.22 11.99 -4.94
C LYS A 150 -6.82 10.92 -4.04
N ASP A 151 -7.78 11.32 -3.21
CA ASP A 151 -8.58 10.37 -2.43
C ASP A 151 -9.68 9.71 -3.29
N GLU A 152 -10.51 8.88 -2.66
CA GLU A 152 -11.62 8.18 -3.30
C GLU A 152 -12.69 9.11 -3.90
N ASN A 153 -12.80 10.34 -3.41
CA ASN A 153 -13.71 11.36 -3.93
C ASN A 153 -13.08 12.18 -5.08
N GLY A 154 -11.80 11.96 -5.36
CA GLY A 154 -11.04 12.68 -6.38
C GLY A 154 -10.43 13.99 -5.88
N ASP A 155 -10.52 14.26 -4.57
CA ASP A 155 -9.96 15.44 -3.92
C ASP A 155 -8.46 15.27 -3.66
N ASN A 156 -7.70 16.35 -3.75
CA ASN A 156 -6.26 16.30 -3.57
C ASN A 156 -5.91 16.05 -2.11
N THR A 157 -5.13 15.01 -1.84
CA THR A 157 -4.56 14.75 -0.51
C THR A 157 -3.31 15.58 -0.26
N GLY A 158 -2.81 15.53 0.98
CA GLY A 158 -1.48 16.00 1.36
C GLY A 158 -0.32 15.22 0.73
N TYR A 159 -0.55 14.10 0.06
CA TYR A 159 0.51 13.12 -0.23
C TYR A 159 0.98 13.16 -1.68
N VAL A 160 2.28 12.95 -1.89
CA VAL A 160 2.88 12.79 -3.22
C VAL A 160 3.86 11.62 -3.22
N LYS A 161 3.90 10.89 -4.35
CA LYS A 161 4.93 9.87 -4.65
C LYS A 161 5.54 10.20 -6.01
N PHE A 162 6.86 10.09 -6.14
CA PHE A 162 7.53 10.43 -7.39
C PHE A 162 8.84 9.65 -7.59
N ASN A 163 9.33 9.68 -8.83
CA ASN A 163 10.61 9.14 -9.25
C ASN A 163 11.28 10.20 -10.15
N PRO A 164 12.30 10.93 -9.66
CA PRO A 164 13.07 11.83 -10.50
C PRO A 164 14.06 11.05 -11.38
N PRO A 165 14.69 11.70 -12.39
CA PRO A 165 15.60 11.03 -13.34
C PRO A 165 16.80 10.27 -12.74
N ASN A 166 17.05 10.38 -11.43
CA ASN A 166 18.06 9.60 -10.72
C ASN A 166 17.69 8.11 -10.56
N GLY A 167 16.47 7.71 -10.92
CA GLY A 167 15.99 6.33 -10.87
C GLY A 167 15.65 5.82 -9.48
N LEU A 168 15.61 6.70 -8.48
CA LEU A 168 15.20 6.39 -7.11
C LEU A 168 13.75 6.85 -6.88
N PHE A 169 13.13 6.31 -5.84
CA PHE A 169 11.73 6.53 -5.50
C PHE A 169 11.62 7.32 -4.21
N TYR A 170 10.69 8.27 -4.17
CA TYR A 170 10.50 9.19 -3.06
C TYR A 170 9.01 9.43 -2.80
N TYR A 171 8.71 9.93 -1.60
CA TYR A 171 7.42 10.51 -1.28
C TYR A 171 7.60 11.80 -0.46
N ALA A 172 6.55 12.61 -0.44
CA ALA A 172 6.45 13.78 0.41
C ALA A 172 5.02 13.97 0.92
N VAL A 173 4.91 14.79 1.95
CA VAL A 173 3.66 15.30 2.49
C VAL A 173 3.70 16.81 2.36
N TYR A 174 2.62 17.40 1.88
CA TYR A 174 2.43 18.84 1.75
C TYR A 174 1.36 19.31 2.73
N ASN A 175 1.52 20.54 3.21
CA ASN A 175 0.47 21.30 3.86
C ASN A 175 -0.56 21.76 2.83
N ASP A 176 -1.70 22.31 3.26
CA ASP A 176 -2.76 22.78 2.36
C ASP A 176 -2.30 23.91 1.42
N ASP A 177 -1.29 24.69 1.82
CA ASP A 177 -0.69 25.78 1.04
C ASP A 177 0.41 25.34 0.06
N ASP A 178 0.50 24.04 -0.22
CA ASP A 178 1.54 23.40 -1.05
C ASP A 178 2.97 23.50 -0.49
N SER A 179 3.16 23.99 0.74
CA SER A 179 4.46 23.95 1.39
C SER A 179 4.82 22.52 1.84
N LEU A 180 6.12 22.20 1.84
CA LEU A 180 6.61 20.88 2.20
C LEU A 180 6.47 20.64 3.71
N TYR A 181 5.65 19.66 4.06
CA TYR A 181 5.48 19.21 5.44
C TYR A 181 6.54 18.18 5.83
N LEU A 182 6.63 17.07 5.07
CA LEU A 182 7.60 16.00 5.26
C LEU A 182 8.17 15.54 3.93
N LYS A 183 9.45 15.17 3.92
CA LYS A 183 10.13 14.50 2.81
C LYS A 183 10.71 13.17 3.23
N SER A 184 10.59 12.17 2.37
CA SER A 184 11.19 10.85 2.59
C SER A 184 12.66 10.81 2.22
N LEU A 185 13.39 9.81 2.71
CA LEU A 185 14.64 9.39 2.09
C LEU A 185 14.39 8.75 0.70
N SER A 186 15.46 8.52 -0.05
CA SER A 186 15.42 7.74 -1.29
C SER A 186 15.16 6.26 -1.05
N TYR A 187 14.49 5.62 -1.99
CA TYR A 187 14.30 4.17 -2.06
C TYR A 187 14.70 3.64 -3.44
N GLU A 188 15.30 2.45 -3.50
CA GLU A 188 15.70 1.83 -4.78
C GLU A 188 14.56 1.16 -5.53
N THR A 189 13.49 0.78 -4.83
CA THR A 189 12.34 0.13 -5.43
C THR A 189 11.04 0.81 -5.00
N ILE A 190 10.04 0.71 -5.87
CA ILE A 190 8.66 1.15 -5.59
C ILE A 190 8.13 0.47 -4.33
N GLU A 191 8.35 -0.83 -4.20
CA GLU A 191 7.90 -1.63 -3.04
C GLU A 191 8.52 -1.12 -1.73
N ALA A 192 9.81 -0.77 -1.72
CA ALA A 192 10.47 -0.22 -0.53
C ALA A 192 9.91 1.16 -0.17
N ARG A 193 9.72 2.04 -1.17
CA ARG A 193 9.08 3.35 -0.98
C ARG A 193 7.68 3.19 -0.40
N ASP A 194 6.87 2.31 -0.99
CA ASP A 194 5.46 2.18 -0.66
C ASP A 194 5.24 1.53 0.70
N LYS A 195 6.10 0.59 1.09
CA LYS A 195 6.12 0.06 2.46
C LYS A 195 6.39 1.18 3.47
N ALA A 196 7.43 1.98 3.25
CA ALA A 196 7.76 3.10 4.15
C ALA A 196 6.69 4.20 4.13
N PHE A 197 6.07 4.47 2.97
CA PHE A 197 4.96 5.40 2.86
C PHE A 197 3.73 4.91 3.62
N GLY A 198 3.39 3.63 3.54
CA GLY A 198 2.29 3.05 4.29
C GLY A 198 2.53 3.13 5.81
N GLU A 199 3.76 2.85 6.25
CA GLU A 199 4.13 3.03 7.66
C GLU A 199 4.02 4.50 8.07
N MET A 200 4.52 5.42 7.22
CA MET A 200 4.36 6.87 7.43
C MET A 200 2.90 7.25 7.62
N LEU A 201 1.98 6.77 6.78
CA LEU A 201 0.54 7.05 6.94
C LEU A 201 -0.01 6.57 8.29
N SER A 202 0.48 5.44 8.80
CA SER A 202 0.05 4.91 10.10
C SER A 202 0.62 5.67 11.30
N GLU A 203 1.82 6.25 11.15
CA GLU A 203 2.55 6.91 12.24
C GLU A 203 2.37 8.44 12.23
N ILE A 204 2.05 9.05 11.09
CA ILE A 204 2.00 10.52 10.94
C ILE A 204 0.98 11.19 11.86
N ALA A 205 -0.05 10.46 12.32
CA ALA A 205 -1.03 10.96 13.28
C ALA A 205 -0.59 10.79 14.76
N ASP A 206 0.44 9.99 15.04
CA ASP A 206 1.00 9.82 16.37
C ASP A 206 2.11 10.85 16.63
N ALA A 207 1.84 11.77 17.55
CA ALA A 207 2.82 12.77 17.95
C ALA A 207 4.09 12.17 18.57
N ASN A 208 4.00 10.96 19.16
CA ASN A 208 5.16 10.29 19.75
C ASN A 208 6.11 9.69 18.71
N ALA A 209 5.66 9.54 17.46
CA ALA A 209 6.50 9.10 16.37
C ALA A 209 7.43 10.22 15.87
N PHE A 210 7.23 11.48 16.30
CA PHE A 210 8.07 12.61 15.91
C PHE A 210 9.18 12.88 16.91
N GLU A 211 10.41 12.97 16.41
CA GLU A 211 11.59 13.41 17.13
C GLU A 211 12.03 14.80 16.64
N VAL A 212 12.08 15.80 17.53
CA VAL A 212 12.63 17.13 17.19
C VAL A 212 14.16 17.08 17.31
N LYS A 213 14.86 17.45 16.24
CA LYS A 213 16.31 17.62 16.23
C LYS A 213 16.70 19.06 15.93
N LYS A 214 17.90 19.43 16.37
CA LYS A 214 18.53 20.72 16.10
C LYS A 214 19.79 20.51 15.28
N GLU A 215 19.95 21.30 14.23
CA GLU A 215 21.16 21.34 13.40
C GLU A 215 21.53 22.81 13.15
N GLY A 216 22.67 23.22 13.70
CA GLY A 216 23.08 24.63 13.73
C GLY A 216 22.05 25.51 14.43
N LEU A 217 21.51 26.49 13.70
CA LEU A 217 20.48 27.42 14.17
C LEU A 217 19.05 26.99 13.81
N THR A 218 18.90 25.83 13.17
CA THR A 218 17.59 25.34 12.70
C THR A 218 17.13 24.12 13.47
N TYR A 219 15.82 23.97 13.54
CA TYR A 219 15.14 22.81 14.10
C TYR A 219 14.46 22.04 12.96
N PHE A 220 14.33 20.74 13.08
CA PHE A 220 13.48 19.94 12.18
C PHE A 220 12.92 18.76 12.95
N THR A 221 11.87 18.17 12.41
CA THR A 221 11.28 16.95 12.97
C THR A 221 11.61 15.76 12.10
N ILE A 222 11.79 14.61 12.74
CA ILE A 222 11.96 13.31 12.10
C ILE A 222 10.78 12.46 12.51
N LEU A 223 10.01 11.98 11.53
CA LEU A 223 9.03 10.94 11.77
C LEU A 223 9.73 9.58 11.76
N LYS A 224 9.53 8.82 12.83
CA LYS A 224 10.12 7.51 13.05
C LYS A 224 9.09 6.40 12.89
N GLY A 225 9.51 5.31 12.24
CA GLY A 225 8.78 4.05 12.25
C GLY A 225 8.95 3.32 13.57
N LYS A 226 8.17 2.25 13.76
CA LYS A 226 8.18 1.45 15.01
C LYS A 226 9.54 0.79 15.27
N ASP A 227 10.30 0.55 14.21
CA ASP A 227 11.65 -0.02 14.25
C ASP A 227 12.76 1.06 14.33
N GLY A 228 12.39 2.33 14.42
CA GLY A 228 13.31 3.47 14.42
C GLY A 228 13.75 3.95 13.04
N ALA A 229 13.23 3.37 11.96
CA ALA A 229 13.46 3.84 10.60
C ALA A 229 13.00 5.29 10.42
N ILE A 230 13.69 6.05 9.56
CA ILE A 230 13.29 7.41 9.22
C ILE A 230 12.24 7.32 8.11
N LEU A 231 11.01 7.75 8.45
CA LEU A 231 9.88 7.80 7.52
C LEU A 231 9.74 9.21 6.90
N GLY A 232 10.16 10.25 7.62
CA GLY A 232 10.13 11.60 7.07
C GLY A 232 11.03 12.55 7.82
N LYS A 233 11.48 13.59 7.13
CA LYS A 233 12.11 14.78 7.70
C LYS A 233 11.32 16.00 7.30
N SER A 234 11.05 16.92 8.23
CA SER A 234 10.40 18.17 7.92
C SER A 234 11.33 19.17 7.23
N ALA A 235 10.75 20.22 6.64
CA ALA A 235 11.50 21.43 6.35
C ALA A 235 12.12 22.01 7.64
N PRO A 236 13.24 22.75 7.54
CA PRO A 236 13.88 23.39 8.69
C PRO A 236 13.05 24.57 9.21
N PHE A 237 13.03 24.73 10.53
CA PHE A 237 12.37 25.78 11.28
C PHE A 237 13.40 26.68 11.97
N HIS A 238 13.09 27.98 12.09
CA HIS A 238 13.97 28.95 12.75
C HIS A 238 13.83 28.93 14.28
N SER A 239 12.82 28.23 14.81
CA SER A 239 12.63 28.07 16.25
C SER A 239 12.08 26.68 16.59
N PHE A 240 12.36 26.24 17.82
CA PHE A 240 11.79 25.02 18.39
C PHE A 240 10.26 25.08 18.44
N ILE A 241 9.71 26.26 18.77
CA ILE A 241 8.26 26.46 18.89
C ILE A 241 7.54 26.25 17.55
N ASP A 242 8.15 26.65 16.44
CA ASP A 242 7.56 26.49 15.10
C ASP A 242 7.62 25.02 14.64
N ALA A 243 8.75 24.35 14.89
CA ALA A 243 8.88 22.91 14.65
C ALA A 243 7.84 22.10 15.43
N PHE A 244 7.53 22.59 16.62
CA PHE A 244 6.62 21.94 17.54
C PHE A 244 5.14 22.13 17.17
N LYS A 245 4.73 23.35 16.82
CA LYS A 245 3.35 23.68 16.37
C LYS A 245 2.91 22.90 15.14
N THR A 246 3.84 22.52 14.27
CA THR A 246 3.56 21.80 13.03
C THR A 246 3.39 20.30 13.23
N THR A 247 3.81 19.74 14.37
CA THR A 247 3.46 18.35 14.70
C THR A 247 1.98 18.27 15.12
N PRO A 248 1.25 17.17 14.82
CA PRO A 248 -0.21 17.11 14.98
C PRO A 248 -0.78 17.39 16.38
N LYS A 249 0.05 17.55 17.43
CA LYS A 249 -0.43 17.78 18.81
C LYS A 249 0.38 18.74 19.69
N GLY A 250 1.55 19.25 19.29
CA GLY A 250 2.27 20.28 20.06
C GLY A 250 2.38 20.03 21.58
N TYR A 251 2.79 18.82 22.01
CA TYR A 251 3.11 18.52 23.43
C TYR A 251 4.61 18.26 23.64
N PRO A 252 5.26 18.88 24.66
CA PRO A 252 6.71 18.84 24.82
C PRO A 252 7.16 17.44 25.20
N ILE A 253 7.78 16.73 24.25
CA ILE A 253 8.53 15.51 24.55
C ILE A 253 9.90 15.97 25.05
N GLN A 254 10.23 15.54 26.26
CA GLN A 254 11.49 15.83 26.92
C GLN A 254 12.64 15.38 26.02
N ILE A 255 13.48 16.32 25.59
CA ILE A 255 14.68 16.03 24.80
C ILE A 255 15.54 15.13 25.68
N THR A 256 15.77 13.89 25.26
CA THR A 256 16.82 13.06 25.86
C THR A 256 18.12 13.59 25.29
N ASP A 257 18.65 14.62 25.94
CA ASP A 257 19.96 15.18 25.66
C ASP A 257 21.02 14.09 25.82
N GLY A 258 21.50 13.58 24.68
CA GLY A 258 22.81 12.96 24.62
C GLY A 258 23.88 14.05 24.71
N ILE A 259 24.29 14.35 25.95
CA ILE A 259 25.58 14.90 26.44
C ILE A 259 26.64 15.10 25.32
N PHE A 260 27.26 16.27 25.05
CA PHE A 260 27.85 17.34 25.87
C PHE A 260 27.74 18.71 25.19
#